data_AF-A0A372EJU5-F1
#
_entry.id   AF-A0A372EJU5-F1
#
_cell.length_a   1.000
_cell.length_b   1.000
_cell.length_c   1.000
_cell.angle_alpha   90.00
_cell.angle_beta   90.00
_cell.angle_gamma   90.00
#
_symmetry.space_group_name_H-M   'P 1'
#
loop_
_entity.id
_entity.type
_entity.pdbx_description
1 polymer ?
#
loop_
_entity_poly.entity_id
_entity_poly.type
_entity_poly.pdbx_seq_one_letter_code
_entity_poly.pdbx_strand_id
1 'polypeptide(L)' 'MNAPERPNFKRARMRQPGVAVPSPCLSVCRLDEHRGQCVGCLRTLAEIGAWSRMSDADKLAVWAQLETREVIAE' A
#
# COMPACT_ATOMS: atom_id res chain seq x y z
N MET A 1 -6.16 14.90 -14.74
CA MET A 1 -4.92 14.48 -14.05
C MET A 1 -5.20 13.09 -13.50
N ASN A 2 -4.48 12.06 -13.93
CA ASN A 2 -4.85 10.67 -13.64
C ASN A 2 -4.80 10.40 -12.14
N ALA A 3 -5.93 9.95 -11.56
CA ALA A 3 -5.94 9.40 -10.22
C ALA A 3 -4.96 8.22 -10.15
N PRO A 4 -4.14 8.10 -9.10
CA PRO A 4 -3.25 6.97 -8.94
C PRO A 4 -4.07 5.67 -8.91
N GLU A 5 -3.65 4.67 -9.70
CA GLU A 5 -4.29 3.36 -9.69
C GLU A 5 -4.28 2.76 -8.28
N ARG A 6 -5.37 2.11 -7.87
CA ARG A 6 -5.43 1.43 -6.57
C ARG A 6 -4.37 0.32 -6.49
N PRO A 7 -3.66 0.16 -5.35
CA PRO A 7 -2.72 -0.94 -5.18
C PRO A 7 -3.45 -2.29 -5.29
N ASN A 8 -2.92 -3.20 -6.12
CA ASN A 8 -3.52 -4.50 -6.38
C ASN A 8 -2.60 -5.64 -5.92
N PHE A 9 -3.11 -6.54 -5.08
CA PHE A 9 -2.33 -7.64 -4.51
C PHE A 9 -1.72 -8.57 -5.56
N LYS A 10 -2.48 -8.92 -6.60
CA LYS A 10 -1.99 -9.78 -7.70
C LYS A 10 -0.85 -9.10 -8.45
N ARG A 11 -0.98 -7.81 -8.80
CA ARG A 11 0.10 -7.03 -9.45
C ARG A 11 1.32 -6.90 -8.54
N ALA A 12 1.12 -6.71 -7.23
CA ALA A 12 2.21 -6.64 -6.26
C ALA A 12 2.98 -7.97 -6.17
N ARG A 13 2.29 -9.12 -6.15
CA ARG A 13 2.94 -10.45 -6.20
C ARG A 13 3.77 -10.64 -7.46
N MET A 14 3.27 -10.21 -8.62
CA MET A 14 4.04 -10.31 -9.87
C MET A 14 5.34 -9.49 -9.84
N ARG A 15 5.33 -8.34 -9.16
CA ARG A 15 6.50 -7.46 -9.04
C ARG A 15 7.52 -7.94 -8.00
N GLN A 16 7.12 -8.77 -7.05
CA GLN A 16 7.95 -9.23 -5.93
C GLN A 16 7.87 -10.75 -5.78
N PRO A 17 8.38 -11.53 -6.75
CA PRO A 17 8.40 -12.98 -6.65
C PRO A 17 9.28 -13.42 -5.47
N GLY A 18 8.82 -14.39 -4.69
CA GLY A 18 9.57 -14.95 -3.55
C GLY A 18 9.32 -14.27 -2.20
N VAL A 19 8.55 -13.17 -2.15
CA VAL A 19 8.08 -12.59 -0.88
C VAL A 19 6.72 -13.19 -0.54
N ALA A 20 6.56 -13.67 0.70
CA ALA A 20 5.29 -14.27 1.16
C ALA A 20 4.12 -13.29 1.03
N VAL A 21 4.31 -12.04 1.48
CA VAL A 21 3.35 -10.96 1.34
C VAL A 21 4.02 -9.74 0.70
N PRO A 22 3.72 -9.43 -0.58
CA PRO A 22 4.40 -8.36 -1.31
C PRO A 22 3.98 -6.99 -0.77
N SER A 23 4.85 -6.00 -0.95
CA SER A 23 4.55 -4.61 -0.60
C SER A 23 3.54 -3.99 -1.57
N PRO A 24 2.54 -3.23 -1.09
CA PRO A 24 1.62 -2.47 -1.93
C PRO A 24 2.26 -1.22 -2.58
N CYS A 25 3.58 -1.06 -2.48
CA CYS A 25 4.30 0.09 -3.01
C CYS A 25 4.22 0.16 -4.55
N LEU A 26 3.68 1.26 -5.07
CA LEU A 26 3.64 1.56 -6.51
C LEU A 26 4.84 2.39 -6.98
N SER A 27 5.87 2.56 -6.14
CA SER A 27 7.01 3.48 -6.37
C SER A 27 6.58 4.94 -6.51
N VAL A 28 5.44 5.29 -5.91
CA VAL A 28 4.96 6.66 -5.76
C VAL A 28 5.18 7.05 -4.30
N CYS A 29 6.10 7.97 -4.04
CA CYS A 29 6.36 8.48 -2.70
C CYS A 29 5.78 9.89 -2.56
N ARG A 30 4.45 9.97 -2.53
CA ARG A 30 3.73 11.23 -2.27
C ARG A 30 2.73 10.97 -1.15
N LEU A 31 2.89 11.71 -0.05
CA LEU A 31 1.99 11.66 1.08
C LEU A 31 0.88 12.67 0.87
N ASP A 32 -0.35 12.26 1.14
CA ASP A 32 -1.47 13.16 1.29
C ASP A 32 -1.40 13.79 2.68
N GLU A 33 -1.27 15.12 2.74
CA GLU A 33 -1.13 15.86 4.00
C GLU A 33 -2.43 15.90 4.80
N HIS A 34 -3.58 15.73 4.15
CA HIS A 34 -4.90 15.72 4.80
C HIS A 34 -5.19 14.41 5.52
N ARG A 35 -4.80 13.26 4.96
CA ARG A 35 -5.05 11.92 5.52
C ARG A 35 -3.83 11.26 6.15
N GLY A 36 -2.62 11.76 5.88
CA GLY A 36 -1.38 11.14 6.34
C GLY A 36 -1.09 9.79 5.68
N GLN A 37 -1.59 9.58 4.46
CA GLN A 37 -1.47 8.34 3.69
C GLN A 37 -0.77 8.58 2.36
N CYS A 38 0.00 7.61 1.89
CA CYS A 38 0.62 7.68 0.57
C CYS A 38 -0.46 7.60 -0.52
N VAL A 39 -0.51 8.57 -1.44
CA VAL A 39 -1.53 8.59 -2.50
C VAL A 39 -1.44 7.40 -3.46
N GLY A 40 -0.29 6.73 -3.53
CA GLY A 40 -0.09 5.55 -4.40
C GLY A 40 -0.40 4.23 -3.70
N CYS A 41 0.23 3.97 -2.55
CA CYS A 41 0.07 2.69 -1.84
C CYS A 41 -0.95 2.72 -0.71
N LEU A 42 -1.55 3.88 -0.44
CA LEU A 42 -2.57 4.13 0.58
C LEU A 42 -2.13 3.79 2.02
N ARG A 43 -0.84 3.53 2.23
CA ARG A 43 -0.26 3.26 3.56
C ARG A 43 0.14 4.54 4.26
N THR A 44 0.08 4.52 5.59
CA THR A 44 0.62 5.59 6.45
C THR A 44 2.14 5.50 6.54
N LEU A 45 2.80 6.57 6.98
CA LEU A 45 4.25 6.57 7.23
C LEU A 45 4.66 5.50 8.26
N ALA A 46 3.84 5.27 9.28
CA ALA A 46 4.08 4.24 10.30
C ALA A 46 4.09 2.84 9.68
N GLU A 47 3.12 2.52 8.82
CA GLU A 47 3.06 1.24 8.09
C GLU A 47 4.22 1.09 7.11
N ILE A 48 4.64 2.17 6.45
CA ILE A 48 5.78 2.16 5.55
C ILE A 48 7.08 1.84 6.31
N GLY A 49 7.32 2.52 7.44
CA GLY A 49 8.52 2.31 8.26
C GLY A 49 8.56 0.96 8.99
N ALA A 50 7.39 0.44 9.38
CA ALA A 50 7.28 -0.85 10.07
C ALA A 50 7.26 -2.06 9.11
N TRP A 51 7.02 -1.87 7.80
CA TRP A 51 6.76 -2.95 6.85
C TRP A 51 7.78 -4.09 6.87
N SER A 52 9.07 -3.76 6.90
CA SER A 52 10.15 -4.75 6.89
C SER A 52 10.23 -5.58 8.18
N ARG A 53 9.63 -5.10 9.26
CA ARG A 53 9.59 -5.75 10.59
C ARG A 53 8.26 -6.44 10.87
N MET A 54 7.24 -6.19 10.05
CA MET A 54 5.92 -6.80 10.19
C MET A 54 5.93 -8.29 9.84
N SER A 55 5.14 -9.06 10.58
CA SER A 55 4.86 -10.47 10.29
C SER A 55 4.00 -10.57 9.03
N ASP A 56 3.95 -11.74 8.41
CA ASP A 56 3.09 -11.94 7.23
C ASP A 56 1.60 -11.75 7.56
N ALA A 57 1.17 -12.13 8.77
CA ALA A 57 -0.18 -11.86 9.26
C ALA A 57 -0.48 -10.34 9.33
N ASP A 58 0.46 -9.55 9.87
CA ASP A 58 0.33 -8.09 9.96
C ASP A 58 0.28 -7.44 8.57
N LYS A 59 1.14 -7.91 7.65
CA LYS A 59 1.15 -7.44 6.26
C LYS A 59 -0.17 -7.75 5.54
N LEU A 60 -0.75 -8.94 5.78
CA LEU A 60 -2.06 -9.31 5.24
C LEU A 60 -3.18 -8.44 5.83
N ALA A 61 -3.12 -8.13 7.13
CA ALA A 61 -4.05 -7.21 7.77
C ALA A 61 -3.97 -5.80 7.15
N VAL A 62 -2.75 -5.30 6.87
CA VAL A 62 -2.58 -4.04 6.12
C VAL A 62 -3.23 -4.14 4.74
N TRP A 63 -3.00 -5.22 3.99
CA TRP A 63 -3.64 -5.41 2.69
C TRP A 63 -5.17 -5.41 2.76
N ALA A 64 -5.76 -6.08 3.74
CA ALA A 64 -7.21 -6.05 3.96
C ALA A 64 -7.72 -4.63 4.28
N GLN A 65 -6.95 -3.84 5.04
CA GLN A 65 -7.27 -2.44 5.27
C GLN A 65 -7.12 -1.59 4.00
N LEU A 66 -6.19 -1.89 3.11
CA LEU A 66 -6.04 -1.16 1.85
C LEU A 66 -7.25 -1.36 0.92
N GLU A 67 -7.89 -2.54 0.95
CA GLU A 67 -9.10 -2.81 0.16
C GLU A 67 -10.30 -2.01 0.67
N THR A 68 -10.38 -1.76 1.98
CA THR A 68 -11.43 -0.95 2.60
C THR A 68 -11.13 0.54 2.59
N ARG A 69 -9.86 0.95 2.44
CA ARG A 69 -9.47 2.35 2.25
C ARG A 69 -9.98 2.85 0.91
N GLU A 70 -10.91 3.80 0.95
CA GLU A 70 -11.43 4.45 -0.24
C GLU A 70 -10.33 5.27 -0.93
N VAL A 71 -10.15 5.02 -2.23
CA VAL A 71 -9.31 5.85 -3.10
C VAL A 71 -10.16 6.99 -3.58
N ILE A 72 -9.72 8.21 -3.31
CA ILE A 72 -10.47 9.41 -3.66
C ILE A 72 -10.51 9.49 -5.20
N ALA A 73 -11.71 9.40 -5.74
CA ALA A 73 -12.02 9.98 -7.05
C ALA A 73 -12.36 11.45 -6.77
N GLU A 74 -11.45 12.34 -7.15
CA GLU A 74 -11.77 13.76 -7.36
C GLU A 74 -12.11 13.96 -8.84
#